data_AF-A0A1I1PNI5-F1
#
_entry.id   AF-A0A1I1PNI5-F1
#
_cell.length_a   1.000
_cell.length_b   1.000
_cell.length_c   1.000
_cell.angle_alpha   90.00
_cell.angle_beta   90.00
_cell.angle_gamma   90.00
#
_symmetry.space_group_name_H-M   'P 1'
#
loop_
_entity.id
_entity.type
_entity.pdbx_description
1 polymer ?
#
loop_
_entity_poly.entity_id
_entity_poly.type
_entity_poly.pdbx_seq_one_letter_code
_entity_poly.pdbx_strand_id
1 'polypeptide(L)'
;MIDIRHELSEYLYNFGGNIGYSIRPSERRKGYAKEMLRLALPYCRDDLGLSKVMISCITGNEGSRKTIIANGGIYENTLHEPDEGIDLERYWISLC
;
A
#
# COMPACT_ATOMS: atom_id res chain seq x y z
N MET A 1 -4.52 -6.03 10.40
CA MET A 1 -5.40 -6.45 9.29
C MET A 1 -4.71 -6.10 7.98
N ILE A 2 -4.87 -6.92 6.95
CA ILE A 2 -4.46 -6.63 5.57
C ILE A 2 -5.66 -6.92 4.67
N ASP A 3 -5.89 -6.06 3.70
CA ASP A 3 -6.96 -6.13 2.71
C ASP A 3 -6.31 -6.04 1.32
N ILE A 4 -6.74 -6.91 0.40
CA ILE A 4 -6.19 -7.06 -0.94
C ILE A 4 -7.34 -6.93 -1.94
N ARG A 5 -7.17 -6.01 -2.89
CA ARG A 5 -8.10 -5.72 -3.97
C ARG A 5 -7.47 -6.11 -5.28
N HIS A 6 -8.10 -7.06 -5.97
CA HIS A 6 -7.67 -7.52 -7.28
C HIS A 6 -7.80 -6.38 -8.32
N GLU A 7 -8.97 -5.73 -8.36
CA GLU A 7 -9.25 -4.62 -9.27
C GLU A 7 -9.40 -3.30 -8.50
N LEU A 8 -9.05 -2.20 -9.17
CA LEU A 8 -9.19 -0.84 -8.62
C LEU A 8 -10.26 -0.10 -9.42
N SER A 9 -11.25 0.45 -8.71
CA SER A 9 -12.09 1.51 -9.26
C SER A 9 -11.25 2.76 -9.54
N GLU A 10 -11.79 3.71 -10.29
CA GLU A 10 -11.11 4.99 -10.55
C GLU A 10 -10.69 5.70 -9.25
N TYR A 11 -11.58 5.71 -8.25
CA TYR A 11 -11.27 6.27 -6.94
C TYR A 11 -10.11 5.52 -6.25
N LEU A 12 -10.15 4.19 -6.22
CA LEU A 12 -9.09 3.39 -5.59
C LEU A 12 -7.77 3.50 -6.35
N TYR A 13 -7.80 3.60 -7.68
CA TYR A 13 -6.62 3.86 -8.48
C TYR A 13 -6.03 5.23 -8.15
N ASN A 14 -6.86 6.23 -7.85
CA ASN A 14 -6.39 7.55 -7.49
C ASN A 14 -5.86 7.65 -6.05
N PHE A 15 -6.61 7.14 -5.09
CA PHE A 15 -6.42 7.47 -3.67
C PHE A 15 -6.25 6.24 -2.75
N GLY A 16 -6.48 5.02 -3.25
CA GLY A 16 -6.42 3.80 -2.43
C GLY A 16 -5.25 2.88 -2.77
N GLY A 17 -5.45 2.04 -3.79
CA GLY A 17 -4.52 1.00 -4.21
C GLY A 17 -5.02 -0.41 -3.89
N ASN A 18 -4.22 -1.38 -4.33
CA ASN A 18 -4.52 -2.80 -4.22
C ASN A 18 -4.42 -3.30 -2.78
N ILE A 19 -3.55 -2.72 -1.97
CA ILE A 19 -3.31 -3.23 -0.62
C ILE A 19 -3.55 -2.13 0.41
N GLY A 20 -4.43 -2.41 1.37
CA GLY A 20 -4.60 -1.62 2.59
C GLY A 20 -4.20 -2.42 3.81
N TYR A 21 -3.57 -1.80 4.80
CA TYR A 21 -3.24 -2.48 6.06
C TYR A 21 -3.30 -1.57 7.27
N SER A 22 -3.53 -2.19 8.43
CA SER A 22 -3.55 -1.49 9.71
C SER A 22 -2.96 -2.38 10.80
N ILE A 23 -2.21 -1.73 11.70
CA ILE A 23 -1.61 -2.37 12.87
C ILE A 23 -2.23 -1.74 14.13
N ARG A 24 -2.66 -2.60 15.06
CA ARG A 24 -3.14 -2.20 16.38
C ARG A 24 -2.11 -1.25 17.02
N PRO A 25 -2.51 -0.10 17.59
CA PRO A 25 -1.57 0.88 18.12
C PRO A 25 -0.49 0.32 19.05
N SER A 26 -0.83 -0.63 19.93
CA SER A 26 0.11 -1.28 20.85
C SER A 26 1.16 -2.18 20.17
N GLU A 27 0.89 -2.62 18.94
CA GLU A 27 1.70 -3.58 18.19
C GLU A 27 2.55 -2.91 17.10
N ARG A 28 2.50 -1.58 17.01
CA ARG A 28 3.29 -0.81 16.04
C ARG A 28 4.78 -0.87 16.37
N ARG A 29 5.63 -0.62 15.35
CA ARG A 29 7.10 -0.61 15.43
C ARG A 29 7.77 -1.96 15.76
N LYS A 30 7.02 -3.07 15.68
CA LYS A 30 7.53 -4.44 15.83
C LYS A 30 7.80 -5.15 14.49
N GLY A 31 7.72 -4.43 13.37
CA GLY A 31 7.94 -4.99 12.03
C GLY A 31 6.73 -5.67 11.39
N TYR A 32 5.59 -5.79 12.10
CA TYR A 32 4.42 -6.52 11.60
C TYR A 32 3.86 -6.00 10.27
N ALA A 33 3.76 -4.68 10.07
CA ALA A 33 3.27 -4.14 8.80
C ALA A 33 4.17 -4.54 7.62
N LYS A 34 5.50 -4.49 7.82
CA LYS A 34 6.49 -4.92 6.83
C LYS A 34 6.30 -6.37 6.47
N GLU A 35 6.19 -7.24 7.47
CA GLU A 35 6.05 -8.68 7.25
C GLU A 35 4.69 -9.05 6.63
N MET A 36 3.61 -8.43 7.08
CA MET A 36 2.28 -8.63 6.49
C MET A 36 2.25 -8.25 5.02
N LEU A 37 2.82 -7.09 4.66
CA LEU A 37 2.92 -6.69 3.25
C LEU A 37 3.77 -7.69 2.47
N ARG A 38 4.96 -8.06 2.97
CA ARG A 38 5.86 -9.03 2.33
C ARG A 38 5.16 -10.36 2.01
N LEU A 39 4.36 -10.86 2.95
CA LEU A 39 3.63 -12.12 2.80
C LEU A 39 2.42 -12.02 1.86
N ALA A 40 1.84 -10.84 1.68
CA ALA A 40 0.72 -10.62 0.76
C ALA A 40 1.13 -10.51 -0.72
N LEU A 41 2.36 -10.07 -1.01
CA LEU A 41 2.83 -9.88 -2.39
C LEU A 41 2.81 -11.19 -3.22
N PRO A 42 3.28 -12.35 -2.72
CA PRO A 42 3.17 -13.60 -3.46
C PRO A 42 1.73 -13.98 -3.81
N TYR A 43 0.78 -13.80 -2.89
CA TYR A 43 -0.64 -14.06 -3.18
C TYR A 43 -1.17 -13.18 -4.32
N CYS A 44 -0.79 -11.89 -4.33
CA CYS A 44 -1.17 -10.98 -5.42
C CYS A 44 -0.62 -11.45 -6.78
N ARG A 45 0.58 -12.01 -6.80
CA ARG A 45 1.22 -12.52 -8.03
C ARG A 45 0.65 -13.85 -8.47
N ASP A 46 0.67 -14.83 -7.57
CA ASP A 46 0.47 -16.25 -7.86
C ASP A 46 -1.02 -16.58 -7.99
N ASP A 47 -1.87 -16.03 -7.13
CA ASP A 47 -3.30 -16.34 -7.08
C ASP A 47 -4.16 -15.32 -7.85
N LEU A 48 -3.76 -14.04 -7.86
CA LEU A 48 -4.48 -12.98 -8.58
C LEU A 48 -3.87 -12.65 -9.96
N GLY A 49 -2.68 -13.16 -10.28
CA GLY A 49 -2.04 -12.90 -11.58
C GLY A 49 -1.61 -11.45 -11.80
N LEU A 50 -1.46 -10.66 -10.73
CA LEU A 50 -1.04 -9.26 -10.83
C LEU A 50 0.47 -9.17 -11.11
N SER A 51 0.84 -8.29 -12.04
CA SER A 51 2.25 -7.99 -12.35
C SER A 51 2.86 -6.90 -11.47
N LYS A 52 2.01 -6.04 -10.89
CA LYS A 52 2.38 -5.01 -9.93
C LYS A 52 1.18 -4.64 -9.05
N VAL A 53 1.44 -4.07 -7.89
CA VAL A 53 0.41 -3.55 -6.98
C VAL A 53 0.66 -2.10 -6.62
N MET A 54 -0.42 -1.33 -6.51
CA MET A 54 -0.41 0.04 -6.00
C MET A 54 -0.69 0.04 -4.50
N ILE A 55 0.03 0.91 -3.78
CA ILE A 55 -0.27 1.22 -2.38
C ILE A 55 -0.18 2.74 -2.21
N SER A 56 -1.18 3.35 -1.57
CA SER A 56 -1.12 4.75 -1.16
C SER A 56 -0.86 4.89 0.34
N CYS A 57 -0.29 6.01 0.75
CA CYS A 57 -0.33 6.43 2.14
C CYS A 57 -0.40 7.95 2.29
N ILE A 58 -1.05 8.41 3.37
CA ILE A 58 -1.12 9.84 3.70
C ILE A 58 0.30 10.39 3.86
N THR A 59 0.53 11.56 3.27
CA THR A 59 1.79 12.29 3.38
C THR A 59 2.15 12.51 4.86
N GLY A 60 3.39 12.18 5.22
CA GLY A 60 3.85 12.24 6.61
C GLY A 60 3.61 10.97 7.43
N ASN A 61 2.94 9.95 6.87
CA ASN A 61 2.84 8.63 7.48
C ASN A 61 4.14 7.82 7.27
N GLU A 62 5.18 8.20 8.02
CA GLU A 62 6.51 7.57 7.96
C GLU A 62 6.48 6.06 8.15
N GLY A 63 5.58 5.56 9.00
CA GLY A 63 5.46 4.12 9.26
C GLY A 63 5.02 3.34 8.03
N SER A 64 4.04 3.88 7.30
CA SER A 64 3.56 3.27 6.04
C SER A 64 4.58 3.46 4.93
N ARG A 65 5.13 4.66 4.77
CA ARG A 65 6.16 4.93 3.76
C ARG A 65 7.35 3.98 3.87
N LYS A 66 7.91 3.83 5.09
CA LYS A 66 9.04 2.91 5.33
C LYS A 66 8.66 1.46 5.08
N THR A 67 7.42 1.07 5.41
CA THR A 67 6.90 -0.29 5.17
C THR A 67 6.83 -0.60 3.67
N ILE A 68 6.30 0.34 2.89
CA ILE A 68 6.14 0.23 1.43
C ILE A 68 7.51 0.15 0.75
N ILE A 69 8.41 1.10 1.05
CA ILE A 69 9.76 1.14 0.48
C ILE A 69 10.55 -0.12 0.84
N ALA A 70 10.46 -0.59 2.09
CA ALA A 70 11.16 -1.81 2.53
C ALA A 70 10.67 -3.10 1.85
N ASN A 71 9.53 -3.05 1.14
CA ASN A 71 8.98 -4.13 0.32
C ASN A 71 9.09 -3.85 -1.18
N GLY A 72 9.97 -2.92 -1.58
CA GLY A 72 10.24 -2.62 -2.99
C GLY A 72 9.30 -1.59 -3.62
N GLY A 73 8.55 -0.85 -2.81
CA GLY A 73 7.68 0.22 -3.30
C GLY A 73 8.47 1.39 -3.87
N ILE A 74 8.15 1.75 -5.11
CA ILE A 74 8.72 2.88 -5.84
C ILE A 74 7.70 4.00 -5.87
N TYR A 75 8.08 5.19 -5.39
CA TYR A 75 7.24 6.37 -5.42
C TYR A 75 6.92 6.78 -6.87
N GLU A 76 5.65 7.08 -7.14
CA GLU A 76 5.21 7.62 -8.44
C GLU A 76 4.92 9.12 -8.33
N ASN A 77 3.96 9.49 -7.48
CA ASN A 77 3.49 10.86 -7.32
C ASN A 77 2.75 11.03 -5.98
N THR A 78 2.36 12.27 -5.69
CA THR A 78 1.44 12.62 -4.61
C THR A 78 0.21 13.24 -5.22
N LEU A 79 -0.97 12.81 -4.77
CA LEU A 79 -2.26 13.29 -5.24
C LEU A 79 -3.05 13.88 -4.08
N HIS A 80 -3.70 15.01 -4.33
CA HIS A 80 -4.61 15.63 -3.39
C HIS A 80 -5.99 14.99 -3.53
N GLU A 81 -6.49 14.42 -2.44
CA GLU A 81 -7.86 13.91 -2.34
C GLU A 81 -8.74 15.02 -1.76
N PRO A 82 -9.67 15.57 -2.55
CA PRO A 82 -10.38 16.80 -2.20
C PRO A 82 -11.44 16.61 -1.11
N ASP A 83 -12.02 15.42 -0.94
CA ASP A 83 -13.14 15.22 -0.03
C ASP A 83 -12.69 15.14 1.44
N GLU A 84 -11.54 14.52 1.70
CA GLU A 84 -10.88 14.43 3.00
C GLU A 84 -9.83 15.53 3.21
N GLY A 85 -9.44 16.24 2.14
CA GLY A 85 -8.46 17.33 2.19
C GLY A 85 -7.06 16.85 2.56
N ILE A 86 -6.68 15.67 2.05
CA ILE A 86 -5.42 15.00 2.36
C ILE A 86 -4.57 14.78 1.11
N ASP A 87 -3.26 14.79 1.29
CA ASP A 87 -2.31 14.42 0.24
C ASP A 87 -1.87 12.97 0.41
N LEU A 88 -2.01 12.17 -0.63
CA LEU A 88 -1.70 10.75 -0.65
C LEU A 88 -0.51 10.49 -1.58
N GLU A 89 0.56 9.95 -1.02
CA GLU A 89 1.68 9.44 -1.79
C GLU A 89 1.31 8.08 -2.39
N ARG A 90 1.62 7.90 -3.67
CA ARG A 90 1.38 6.66 -4.41
C ARG A 90 2.69 5.94 -4.68
N TYR A 91 2.65 4.63 -4.46
CA TYR A 91 3.75 3.73 -4.70
C TYR A 91 3.33 2.53 -5.53
N TRP A 92 4.25 2.03 -6.35
CA TRP A 92 4.12 0.77 -7.07
C TRP A 92 5.15 -0.24 -6.60
N ILE A 93 4.72 -1.49 -6.38
CA ILE A 93 5.60 -2.63 -6.15
C ILE A 93 5.46 -3.57 -7.37
N SER A 94 6.56 -3.82 -8.05
CA SER A 94 6.61 -4.81 -9.13
C SER A 94 6.68 -6.22 -8.52
N LEU A 95 5.89 -7.16 -9.06
CA LEU A 95 5.76 -8.52 -8.55
C LEU A 95 6.54 -9.54 -9.39
N CYS A 96 7.69 -9.14 -9.93
CA CYS A 96 8.52 -9.97 -10.82
C CYS A 96 8.84 -11.37 -10.24
#